data_AF-A0A2D9Y4D8-F1
#
_entry.id   AF-A0A2D9Y4D8-F1
#
_cell.length_a   1.000
_cell.length_b   1.000
_cell.length_c   1.000
_cell.angle_alpha   90.00
_cell.angle_beta   90.00
_cell.angle_gamma   90.00
#
_symmetry.space_group_name_H-M   'P 1'
#
loop_
_entity.id
_entity.type
_entity.pdbx_description
1 polymer ?
#
loop_
_entity_poly.entity_id
_entity_poly.type
_entity_poly.pdbx_seq_one_letter_code
_entity_poly.pdbx_strand_id
1 'polypeptide(L)'
;MKISKTMWWVVGGAGTIGLGIGLYVLFFGKNNKKDHVFMGVGTLDKPVIVAQGGGTATAVTEPNWKNPFDMNYNKDVNTWLGGKKIKELPESVAKHFAAKLFNAKGTFNDDEQAVARVFKSLQDKTQVASLSRAFYYQYGRRDMWQYLRSFLSDSELKELVYDQVRSLPNYRLVA
;
A
#
# COMPACT_ATOMS: atom_id res chain seq x y z
N MET A 1 -34.02 28.00 11.98
CA MET A 1 -34.08 26.55 12.32
C MET A 1 -33.53 25.72 11.18
N LYS A 2 -33.05 24.53 11.53
CA LYS A 2 -32.11 23.63 10.87
C LYS A 2 -32.54 22.99 9.53
N ILE A 3 -31.51 22.76 8.70
CA ILE A 3 -31.10 21.51 7.99
C ILE A 3 -32.04 20.91 6.95
N SER A 4 -31.49 20.69 5.75
CA SER A 4 -31.71 19.46 4.98
C SER A 4 -30.59 19.24 3.97
N LYS A 5 -29.70 18.29 4.23
CA LYS A 5 -28.99 17.51 3.19
C LYS A 5 -28.66 16.13 3.74
N THR A 6 -29.53 15.17 3.45
CA THR A 6 -29.20 13.73 3.56
C THR A 6 -30.11 12.95 2.59
N MET A 7 -29.51 12.41 1.54
CA MET A 7 -29.96 11.24 0.77
C MET A 7 -28.74 10.30 0.74
N TRP A 8 -28.74 9.14 1.42
CA TRP A 8 -29.27 7.81 1.01
C TRP A 8 -28.67 7.32 -0.32
N TRP A 9 -28.15 6.08 -0.47
CA TRP A 9 -28.69 4.74 -0.17
C TRP A 9 -27.51 3.74 0.03
N VAL A 10 -27.43 2.84 1.02
CA VAL A 10 -28.09 1.51 1.20
C VAL A 10 -28.22 0.65 -0.06
N VAL A 11 -27.31 -0.32 -0.23
CA VAL A 11 -27.46 -1.59 -0.99
C VAL A 11 -26.48 -2.57 -0.31
N GLY A 12 -26.83 -3.71 0.30
CA GLY A 12 -27.95 -4.62 0.11
C GLY A 12 -27.51 -5.82 -0.73
N GLY A 13 -26.86 -6.84 -0.14
CA GLY A 13 -26.47 -8.03 -0.88
C GLY A 13 -25.88 -9.15 -0.01
N ALA A 14 -26.66 -10.22 0.15
CA ALA A 14 -26.36 -11.44 0.89
C ALA A 14 -25.39 -12.37 0.12
N GLY A 15 -24.65 -13.24 0.83
CA GLY A 15 -23.95 -14.37 0.21
C GLY A 15 -22.83 -14.97 1.06
N THR A 16 -23.09 -16.15 1.57
CA THR A 16 -22.36 -17.02 2.52
C THR A 16 -20.95 -17.53 2.13
N ILE A 17 -20.28 -18.15 3.14
CA ILE A 17 -19.18 -19.16 3.12
C ILE A 17 -17.76 -18.55 3.12
N GLY A 18 -16.82 -18.85 4.02
CA GLY A 18 -16.68 -19.83 5.12
C GLY A 18 -15.18 -20.10 5.37
N LEU A 19 -14.81 -20.37 6.63
CA LEU A 19 -13.56 -21.03 7.10
C LEU A 19 -12.24 -20.28 6.81
N GLY A 20 -11.39 -19.88 7.75
CA GLY A 20 -10.93 -20.49 9.00
C GLY A 20 -9.40 -20.29 9.08
N ILE A 21 -8.80 -20.53 10.25
CA ILE A 21 -7.35 -20.50 10.59
C ILE A 21 -6.84 -19.10 11.02
N GLY A 22 -6.38 -18.86 12.26
CA GLY A 22 -6.17 -19.75 13.38
C GLY A 22 -5.93 -18.98 14.69
N LEU A 23 -6.54 -19.46 15.77
CA LEU A 23 -6.16 -19.13 17.15
C LEU A 23 -5.15 -20.17 17.60
N TYR A 24 -3.94 -19.74 17.99
CA TYR A 24 -3.05 -20.59 18.78
C TYR A 24 -2.50 -19.81 19.98
N VAL A 25 -2.86 -20.34 21.15
CA VAL A 25 -2.21 -20.24 22.47
C VAL A 25 -2.35 -18.94 23.25
N LEU A 26 -2.94 -19.08 24.44
CA LEU A 26 -2.55 -18.56 25.78
C LEU A 26 -3.86 -18.56 26.62
N PHE A 27 -4.00 -19.11 27.82
CA PHE A 27 -3.14 -19.83 28.75
C PHE A 27 -4.06 -20.39 29.85
N PHE A 28 -3.70 -21.53 30.45
CA PHE A 28 -4.33 -22.08 31.65
C PHE A 28 -4.12 -21.17 32.88
N GLY A 29 -5.08 -21.15 33.82
CA GLY A 29 -4.79 -20.82 35.23
C GLY A 29 -5.80 -19.92 35.93
N LYS A 30 -6.64 -20.52 36.77
CA LYS A 30 -7.63 -19.87 37.65
C LYS A 30 -6.98 -19.55 39.01
N ASN A 31 -7.05 -18.30 39.51
CA ASN A 31 -7.45 -17.90 40.89
C ASN A 31 -6.88 -16.53 41.38
N ASN A 32 -7.79 -15.75 41.98
CA ASN A 32 -7.66 -14.79 43.09
C ASN A 32 -7.03 -13.38 42.92
N LYS A 33 -7.67 -12.46 43.65
CA LYS A 33 -7.64 -10.99 43.60
C LYS A 33 -6.42 -10.37 44.31
N LYS A 34 -5.86 -9.29 43.75
CA LYS A 34 -5.71 -7.91 44.30
C LYS A 34 -4.56 -7.17 43.60
N ASP A 35 -4.77 -5.87 43.47
CA ASP A 35 -4.09 -4.89 42.61
C ASP A 35 -2.61 -4.64 42.95
N HIS A 36 -1.81 -4.25 41.94
CA HIS A 36 -1.06 -2.98 41.85
C HIS A 36 0.17 -3.07 40.90
N VAL A 37 0.12 -2.22 39.86
CA VAL A 37 1.22 -1.44 39.23
C VAL A 37 2.25 -2.17 38.34
N PHE A 38 2.20 -1.87 37.03
CA PHE A 38 3.40 -1.53 36.26
C PHE A 38 3.20 -0.16 35.58
N MET A 39 4.15 0.73 35.82
CA MET A 39 4.22 2.12 35.38
C MET A 39 4.92 2.24 34.01
N GLY A 40 4.46 3.22 33.21
CA GLY A 40 5.22 4.00 32.21
C GLY A 40 5.57 3.28 30.92
N VAL A 41 5.19 3.75 29.72
CA VAL A 41 5.33 5.10 29.12
C VAL A 41 4.07 5.35 28.25
N GLY A 42 3.22 6.37 28.39
CA GLY A 42 3.43 7.79 28.66
C GLY A 42 3.64 8.53 27.33
N THR A 43 2.60 8.77 26.51
CA THR A 43 1.94 10.08 26.45
C THR A 43 0.44 10.01 26.11
N LEU A 44 -0.31 10.94 26.71
CA LEU A 44 -1.73 11.23 26.58
C LEU A 44 -2.34 10.99 25.19
N ASP A 45 -3.37 10.16 25.12
CA ASP A 45 -4.58 10.45 24.38
C ASP A 45 -5.75 9.69 25.02
N LYS A 46 -6.89 10.37 25.18
CA LYS A 46 -8.09 9.84 25.85
C LYS A 46 -8.48 8.48 25.24
N PRO A 47 -8.90 7.47 26.03
CA PRO A 47 -9.47 6.26 25.44
C PRO A 47 -10.69 6.66 24.61
N VAL A 48 -10.66 6.35 23.31
CA VAL A 48 -11.84 6.49 22.46
C VAL A 48 -12.87 5.49 23.00
N ILE A 49 -13.88 6.00 23.68
CA ILE A 49 -15.05 5.22 24.05
C ILE A 49 -15.75 4.87 22.74
N VAL A 50 -15.53 3.64 22.26
CA VAL A 50 -16.39 3.02 21.25
C VAL A 50 -17.77 2.92 21.88
N ALA A 51 -18.68 3.79 21.45
CA ALA A 51 -20.07 3.74 21.86
C ALA A 51 -20.58 2.32 21.58
N GLN A 52 -21.03 1.65 22.63
CA GLN A 52 -21.62 0.31 22.62
C GLN A 52 -22.97 0.39 21.90
N GLY A 53 -22.91 0.50 20.57
CA GLY A 53 -24.04 0.73 19.70
C GLY A 53 -23.83 -0.01 18.40
N GLY A 54 -24.07 -1.32 18.41
CA GLY A 54 -24.57 -2.16 17.30
C GLY A 54 -23.94 -2.10 15.91
N GLY A 55 -22.87 -1.33 15.68
CA GLY A 55 -22.18 -1.23 14.41
C GLY A 55 -21.00 -2.18 14.40
N THR A 56 -20.96 -3.09 13.42
CA THR A 56 -19.76 -3.85 13.11
C THR A 56 -18.67 -2.88 12.68
N ALA A 57 -17.70 -2.63 13.55
CA ALA A 57 -16.47 -1.97 13.16
C ALA A 57 -15.80 -2.83 12.08
N THR A 58 -15.82 -2.39 10.82
CA THR A 58 -15.03 -3.02 9.77
C THR A 58 -13.56 -2.75 10.09
N ALA A 59 -12.81 -3.79 10.41
CA ALA A 59 -11.37 -3.69 10.51
C ALA A 59 -10.84 -3.17 9.17
N VAL A 60 -10.19 -2.02 9.18
CA VAL A 60 -9.59 -1.45 7.97
C VAL A 60 -8.36 -2.30 7.65
N THR A 61 -8.49 -3.22 6.69
CA THR A 61 -7.39 -4.08 6.27
C THR A 61 -6.27 -3.25 5.67
N GLU A 62 -5.06 -3.43 6.18
CA GLU A 62 -3.88 -2.74 5.66
C GLU A 62 -3.60 -3.12 4.18
N PRO A 63 -3.21 -2.15 3.34
CA PRO A 63 -2.77 -2.40 1.97
C PRO A 63 -1.63 -3.40 1.86
N ASN A 64 -1.46 -4.01 0.68
CA ASN A 64 -0.38 -4.94 0.42
C ASN A 64 0.99 -4.24 0.35
N TRP A 65 1.57 -3.93 1.51
CA TRP A 65 2.88 -3.30 1.65
C TRP A 65 4.04 -4.10 1.04
N LYS A 66 3.81 -5.39 0.78
CA LYS A 66 4.80 -6.33 0.23
C LYS A 66 4.86 -6.28 -1.30
N ASN A 67 3.81 -5.78 -1.97
CA ASN A 67 3.76 -5.70 -3.44
C ASN A 67 3.51 -4.27 -3.94
N PRO A 68 4.51 -3.37 -3.85
CA PRO A 68 4.40 -2.00 -4.35
C PRO A 68 4.37 -1.89 -5.89
N PHE A 69 4.64 -2.99 -6.60
CA PHE A 69 4.50 -3.08 -8.06
C PHE A 69 3.07 -3.37 -8.51
N ASP A 70 2.18 -3.72 -7.57
CA ASP A 70 0.76 -3.86 -7.87
C ASP A 70 0.18 -2.52 -8.30
N MET A 71 -0.37 -2.48 -9.51
CA MET A 71 -1.03 -1.29 -10.05
C MET A 71 -2.23 -0.82 -9.19
N ASN A 72 -2.81 -1.71 -8.38
CA ASN A 72 -3.93 -1.42 -7.50
C ASN A 72 -3.49 -0.88 -6.13
N TYR A 73 -2.20 -0.89 -5.81
CA TYR A 73 -1.70 -0.46 -4.50
C TYR A 73 -2.15 0.96 -4.13
N ASN A 74 -2.19 1.91 -5.07
CA ASN A 74 -2.71 3.26 -4.81
C ASN A 74 -4.18 3.26 -4.43
N LYS A 75 -4.98 2.39 -5.06
CA LYS A 75 -6.41 2.24 -4.76
C LYS A 75 -6.58 1.70 -3.34
N ASP A 76 -5.81 0.67 -2.99
CA ASP A 76 -5.86 0.06 -1.65
C ASP A 76 -5.46 1.07 -0.57
N VAL A 77 -4.38 1.82 -0.79
CA VAL A 77 -3.93 2.89 0.12
C VAL A 77 -4.99 3.98 0.26
N ASN A 78 -5.60 4.44 -0.83
CA ASN A 78 -6.63 5.48 -0.78
C ASN A 78 -7.90 5.01 -0.05
N THR A 79 -8.31 3.75 -0.29
CA THR A 79 -9.41 3.12 0.44
C THR A 79 -9.11 3.02 1.94
N TRP A 80 -7.90 2.58 2.31
CA TRP A 80 -7.46 2.49 3.70
C TRP A 80 -7.39 3.85 4.40
N LEU A 81 -6.94 4.88 3.68
CA LEU A 81 -6.88 6.26 4.19
C LEU A 81 -8.23 6.96 4.29
N GLY A 82 -9.32 6.34 3.82
CA GLY A 82 -10.66 6.94 3.84
C GLY A 82 -10.79 8.14 2.90
N GLY A 83 -10.14 8.10 1.73
CA GLY A 83 -10.26 9.14 0.71
C GLY A 83 -9.34 10.36 0.90
N LYS A 84 -8.36 10.28 1.80
CA LYS A 84 -7.32 11.33 1.91
C LYS A 84 -6.44 11.32 0.66
N LYS A 85 -6.10 12.51 0.18
CA LYS A 85 -5.25 12.66 -1.01
C LYS A 85 -3.82 12.21 -0.72
N ILE A 86 -3.35 11.24 -1.49
CA ILE A 86 -1.96 10.79 -1.51
C ILE A 86 -1.17 11.50 -2.62
N LYS A 87 0.14 11.64 -2.41
CA LYS A 87 1.08 12.18 -3.41
C LYS A 87 1.44 11.09 -4.42
N GLU A 88 0.61 10.94 -5.44
CA GLU A 88 0.89 10.05 -6.56
C GLU A 88 1.95 10.65 -7.51
N LEU A 89 2.59 9.78 -8.30
CA LEU A 89 3.48 10.23 -9.36
C LEU A 89 2.64 10.88 -10.47
N PRO A 90 2.91 12.13 -10.89
CA PRO A 90 2.17 12.77 -11.98
C PRO A 90 2.20 11.90 -13.24
N GLU A 91 1.06 11.81 -13.95
CA GLU A 91 0.91 10.89 -15.08
C GLU A 91 1.97 11.10 -16.18
N SER A 92 2.30 12.36 -16.48
CA SER A 92 3.36 12.70 -17.44
C SER A 92 4.73 12.16 -17.03
N VAL A 93 5.08 12.29 -15.75
CA VAL A 93 6.33 11.78 -15.18
C VAL A 93 6.33 10.25 -15.16
N ALA A 94 5.21 9.63 -14.78
CA ALA A 94 5.05 8.18 -14.78
C ALA A 94 5.24 7.58 -16.18
N LYS A 95 4.62 8.19 -17.21
CA LYS A 95 4.80 7.81 -18.61
C LYS A 95 6.23 7.99 -19.10
N HIS A 96 6.89 9.09 -18.71
CA HIS A 96 8.29 9.34 -19.05
C HIS A 96 9.23 8.31 -18.43
N PHE A 97 9.02 7.97 -17.16
CA PHE A 97 9.78 6.92 -16.47
C PHE A 97 9.52 5.54 -17.07
N ALA A 98 8.27 5.22 -17.41
CA ALA A 98 7.93 3.99 -18.10
C ALA A 98 8.66 3.86 -19.45
N ALA A 99 8.77 4.96 -20.20
CA ALA A 99 9.53 4.99 -21.45
C ALA A 99 11.03 4.78 -21.26
N LYS A 100 11.62 5.35 -20.21
CA LYS A 100 13.02 5.08 -19.86
C LYS A 100 13.24 3.61 -19.53
N LEU A 101 12.33 2.99 -18.76
CA LEU A 101 12.43 1.56 -18.44
C LEU A 101 12.26 0.67 -19.68
N PHE A 102 11.35 1.01 -20.58
CA PHE A 102 11.15 0.24 -21.81
C PHE A 102 12.34 0.34 -22.78
N ASN A 103 12.95 1.52 -22.89
CA ASN A 103 14.10 1.71 -23.76
C ASN A 103 15.39 1.10 -23.18
N ALA A 104 15.45 0.87 -21.86
CA ALA A 104 16.56 0.22 -21.18
C ALA A 104 16.72 -1.28 -21.52
N LYS A 105 15.82 -1.89 -22.30
CA LYS A 105 16.01 -3.27 -22.79
C LYS A 105 16.71 -3.35 -24.15
N GLY A 106 16.74 -2.25 -24.91
CA GLY A 106 17.05 -2.28 -26.34
C GLY A 106 18.20 -1.40 -26.80
N THR A 107 18.90 -0.70 -25.89
CA THR A 107 19.92 0.29 -26.26
C THR A 107 21.27 -0.10 -25.69
N PHE A 108 22.35 0.07 -26.45
CA PHE A 108 23.73 -0.33 -26.11
C PHE A 108 24.39 0.48 -24.96
N ASN A 109 23.64 1.06 -24.01
CA ASN A 109 24.21 1.97 -23.00
C ASN A 109 23.62 1.76 -21.60
N ASP A 110 24.45 1.33 -20.65
CA ASP A 110 24.24 1.35 -19.18
C ASP A 110 22.76 1.16 -18.73
N ASP A 111 22.15 0.07 -19.19
CA ASP A 111 20.73 -0.28 -18.99
C ASP A 111 20.36 -0.31 -17.51
N GLU A 112 21.23 -0.89 -16.70
CA GLU A 112 21.14 -0.94 -15.24
C GLU A 112 21.09 0.44 -14.61
N GLN A 113 21.93 1.38 -15.06
CA GLN A 113 21.94 2.72 -14.50
C GLN A 113 20.68 3.49 -14.87
N ALA A 114 20.11 3.26 -16.05
CA ALA A 114 18.84 3.88 -16.45
C ALA A 114 17.70 3.43 -15.53
N VAL A 115 17.62 2.13 -15.24
CA VAL A 115 16.67 1.56 -14.28
C VAL A 115 16.90 2.15 -12.90
N ALA A 116 18.15 2.15 -12.41
CA ALA A 116 18.51 2.68 -11.11
C ALA A 116 18.11 4.17 -10.96
N ARG A 117 18.34 4.99 -11.98
CA ARG A 117 17.97 6.42 -11.97
C ARG A 117 16.47 6.62 -11.84
N VAL A 118 15.66 5.79 -12.50
CA VAL A 118 14.19 5.85 -12.38
C VAL A 118 13.77 5.51 -10.96
N PHE A 119 14.22 4.38 -10.42
CA PHE A 119 13.82 3.96 -9.07
C PHE A 119 14.33 4.89 -7.96
N LYS A 120 15.55 5.44 -8.09
CA LYS A 120 16.09 6.47 -7.18
C LYS A 120 15.28 7.78 -7.19
N SER A 121 14.56 8.06 -8.26
CA SER A 121 13.73 9.27 -8.36
C SER A 121 12.36 9.11 -7.66
N LEU A 122 11.97 7.88 -7.34
CA LEU A 122 10.71 7.60 -6.65
C LEU A 122 10.88 7.84 -5.16
N GLN A 123 9.87 8.44 -4.54
CA GLN A 123 9.95 8.92 -3.16
C GLN A 123 9.09 8.11 -2.18
N ASP A 124 8.17 7.30 -2.69
CA ASP A 124 7.29 6.44 -1.90
C ASP A 124 6.78 5.26 -2.75
N LYS A 125 6.23 4.23 -2.09
CA LYS A 125 5.70 3.05 -2.76
C LYS A 125 4.47 3.35 -3.62
N THR A 126 3.70 4.40 -3.30
CA THR A 126 2.56 4.81 -4.14
C THR A 126 3.01 5.32 -5.52
N GLN A 127 4.18 5.96 -5.60
CA GLN A 127 4.78 6.35 -6.89
C GLN A 127 5.27 5.14 -7.69
N VAL A 128 5.76 4.08 -7.03
CA VAL A 128 6.13 2.80 -7.70
C VAL A 128 4.89 2.17 -8.34
N ALA A 129 3.76 2.18 -7.64
CA ALA A 129 2.50 1.69 -8.17
C ALA A 129 1.97 2.56 -9.33
N SER A 130 2.07 3.89 -9.22
CA SER A 130 1.74 4.81 -10.33
C SER A 130 2.59 4.52 -11.58
N LEU A 131 3.89 4.28 -11.40
CA LEU A 131 4.81 3.90 -12.47
C LEU A 131 4.43 2.55 -13.09
N SER A 132 4.18 1.54 -12.25
CA SER A 132 3.77 0.20 -12.69
C SER A 132 2.48 0.25 -13.51
N ARG A 133 1.50 1.04 -13.05
CA ARG A 133 0.26 1.31 -13.77
C ARG A 133 0.51 1.97 -15.12
N ALA A 134 1.33 3.03 -15.17
CA ALA A 134 1.64 3.73 -16.40
C ALA A 134 2.33 2.80 -17.41
N PHE A 135 3.30 2.01 -16.96
CA PHE A 135 4.01 1.03 -17.79
C PHE A 135 3.03 -0.01 -18.38
N TYR A 136 2.16 -0.56 -17.54
CA TYR A 136 1.16 -1.54 -17.96
C TYR A 136 0.26 -1.01 -19.08
N TYR A 137 -0.31 0.20 -18.92
CA TYR A 137 -1.19 0.76 -19.94
C TYR A 137 -0.46 1.21 -21.21
N GLN A 138 0.77 1.71 -21.07
CA GLN A 138 1.54 2.25 -22.20
C GLN A 138 2.11 1.15 -23.10
N TYR A 139 2.46 0.00 -22.55
CA TYR A 139 3.14 -1.08 -23.28
C TYR A 139 2.30 -2.33 -23.50
N GLY A 140 0.98 -2.16 -23.63
CA GLY A 140 0.07 -3.24 -24.03
C GLY A 140 -0.14 -4.29 -22.94
N ARG A 141 -0.35 -3.85 -21.69
CA ARG A 141 -0.64 -4.67 -20.52
C ARG A 141 0.50 -5.60 -20.10
N ARG A 142 1.74 -5.14 -20.29
CA ARG A 142 2.93 -5.84 -19.80
C ARG A 142 3.16 -5.54 -18.33
N ASP A 143 3.38 -6.58 -17.54
CA ASP A 143 3.78 -6.44 -16.15
C ASP A 143 5.20 -5.88 -16.07
N MET A 144 5.37 -4.76 -15.36
CA MET A 144 6.64 -4.06 -15.29
C MET A 144 7.72 -4.90 -14.60
N TRP A 145 7.35 -5.64 -13.54
CA TRP A 145 8.28 -6.46 -12.80
C TRP A 145 8.78 -7.64 -13.63
N GLN A 146 7.88 -8.36 -14.32
CA GLN A 146 8.23 -9.41 -15.27
C GLN A 146 9.06 -8.86 -16.42
N TYR A 147 8.75 -7.66 -16.91
CA TYR A 147 9.53 -7.00 -17.95
C TYR A 147 10.97 -6.74 -17.48
N LEU A 148 11.17 -6.15 -16.31
CA LEU A 148 12.51 -5.93 -15.73
C LEU A 148 13.27 -7.24 -15.53
N ARG A 149 12.61 -8.27 -15.00
CA ARG A 149 13.19 -9.63 -14.85
C ARG A 149 13.59 -10.30 -16.15
N SER A 150 13.05 -9.87 -17.28
CA SER A 150 13.35 -10.49 -18.57
C SER A 150 14.69 -10.06 -19.16
N PHE A 151 15.36 -9.07 -18.58
CA PHE A 151 16.66 -8.59 -19.05
C PHE A 151 17.65 -8.24 -17.93
N LEU A 152 17.19 -8.00 -16.70
CA LEU A 152 18.07 -7.84 -15.53
C LEU A 152 18.30 -9.18 -14.83
N SER A 153 19.50 -9.35 -14.28
CA SER A 153 19.79 -10.46 -13.36
C SER A 153 19.04 -10.32 -12.04
N ASP A 154 18.84 -11.44 -11.32
CA ASP A 154 18.18 -11.39 -10.01
C ASP A 154 18.96 -10.51 -8.99
N SER A 155 20.29 -10.45 -9.11
CA SER A 155 21.14 -9.55 -8.32
C SER A 155 20.93 -8.08 -8.64
N GLU A 156 20.90 -7.70 -9.93
CA GLU A 156 20.63 -6.33 -10.37
C GLU A 156 19.23 -5.89 -9.97
N LEU A 157 18.24 -6.75 -10.20
CA LEU A 157 16.87 -6.46 -9.80
C LEU A 157 16.77 -6.24 -8.29
N LYS A 158 17.49 -7.03 -7.50
CA LYS A 158 17.54 -6.86 -6.05
C LYS A 158 18.15 -5.51 -5.68
N GLU A 159 19.32 -5.19 -6.19
CA GLU A 159 20.07 -3.98 -5.81
C GLU A 159 19.42 -2.69 -6.32
N LEU A 160 19.06 -2.67 -7.60
CA LEU A 160 18.63 -1.46 -8.30
C LEU A 160 17.15 -1.15 -8.07
N VAL A 161 16.35 -2.19 -7.82
CA VAL A 161 14.89 -2.07 -7.75
C VAL A 161 14.38 -2.45 -6.36
N TYR A 162 14.57 -3.69 -5.93
CA TYR A 162 13.93 -4.20 -4.72
C TYR A 162 14.40 -3.47 -3.45
N ASP A 163 15.71 -3.34 -3.24
CA ASP A 163 16.27 -2.74 -2.04
C ASP A 163 15.95 -1.24 -1.96
N GLN A 164 15.95 -0.54 -3.11
CA GLN A 164 15.48 0.85 -3.21
C GLN A 164 14.01 0.96 -2.80
N VAL A 165 13.13 0.20 -3.44
CA VAL A 165 11.68 0.26 -3.20
C VAL A 165 11.32 -0.17 -1.77
N ARG A 166 12.05 -1.12 -1.19
CA ARG A 166 11.85 -1.54 0.20
C ARG A 166 12.15 -0.43 1.20
N SER A 167 13.13 0.43 0.91
CA SER A 167 13.50 1.56 1.76
C SER A 167 12.49 2.72 1.71
N LEU A 168 11.62 2.76 0.70
CA LEU A 168 10.66 3.84 0.51
C LEU A 168 9.52 3.79 1.54
N PRO A 169 9.03 4.97 2.00
CA PRO A 169 7.82 5.03 2.80
C PRO A 169 6.62 4.48 2.01
N ASN A 170 5.63 3.94 2.73
CA ASN A 170 4.47 3.31 2.10
C ASN A 170 3.62 4.28 1.26
N TYR A 171 3.46 5.51 1.73
CA TYR A 171 2.75 6.58 1.04
C TYR A 171 3.15 7.94 1.62
N ARG A 172 2.81 9.02 0.92
CA ARG A 172 2.88 10.39 1.44
C ARG A 172 1.56 11.10 1.19
N LEU A 173 1.15 11.96 2.11
CA LEU A 173 -0.06 12.76 1.97
C LEU A 173 0.23 14.06 1.22
N VAL A 174 -0.77 14.54 0.48
CA VAL A 174 -0.75 15.92 -0.03
C VAL A 174 -0.93 16.85 1.17
N ALA A 175 -0.02 17.82 1.32
CA ALA A 175 -0.07 18.81 2.38
C ALA A 175 -1.18 19.84 2.10
#